data_AF-A0A6N7R0K9-F1
#
_entry.id   AF-A0A6N7R0K9-F1
#
_cell.length_a   1.000
_cell.length_b   1.000
_cell.length_c   1.000
_cell.angle_alpha   90.00
_cell.angle_beta   90.00
_cell.angle_gamma   90.00
#
_symmetry.space_group_name_H-M   'P 1'
#
loop_
_entity.id
_entity.type
_entity.pdbx_description
1 polymer ?
#
loop_
_entity_poly.entity_id
_entity_poly.type
_entity_poly.pdbx_seq_one_letter_code
_entity_poly.pdbx_strand_id
1 'polypeptide(L)'
;MKSMMEVVALKACGLIVEYNPYHNGHHYHFQQAKHVTGAECMIAVMSGNFLQRGEPAILDKFTRAKIAVQQGIDLVVELPYFYAVQHSELFANGAVKILNSLQADSLCFGSEHGEIEDFNTLYHFITEHQKVYDHYLTNALNQGHSYPKANDIAFTKIGGETLSIDFAKPNNILGYQYVKNIFDLHTTITPYTIKRIKNNYHDREIHDSIASATSIRNQLLSENTRKNELNDAIPSITKEKLEEYKELHGTWHDWEAYFPLLKYRILTMKKEEFAKIHGIKEGLENRIVKTAKKADSFSNWMELLKTKRYTWTSLQRVFTHILTNTYSSEIEAYVTERQPSAIRILAMSENGQNYLSARKKDINVEWYTSSKKPYPYQAFEDRIDHAYYSVLPLSSQKYLTKQSYQKPIFKTP
;
A
#
# COMPACT_ATOMS: atom_id res chain seq x y z
N MET A 1 -19.93 -44.53 -6.18
CA MET A 1 -20.00 -43.30 -7.00
C MET A 1 -20.07 -42.10 -6.07
N LYS A 2 -18.94 -41.47 -5.74
CA LYS A 2 -18.96 -40.09 -5.22
C LYS A 2 -19.26 -39.21 -6.42
N SER A 3 -20.40 -38.52 -6.42
CA SER A 3 -20.70 -37.53 -7.44
C SER A 3 -19.54 -36.54 -7.49
N MET A 4 -18.85 -36.47 -8.62
CA MET A 4 -18.04 -35.31 -8.96
C MET A 4 -19.03 -34.17 -9.14
N MET A 5 -19.41 -33.51 -8.05
CA MET A 5 -19.83 -32.13 -8.14
C MET A 5 -18.61 -31.42 -8.70
N GLU A 6 -18.68 -30.96 -9.94
CA GLU A 6 -17.82 -29.87 -10.41
C GLU A 6 -17.93 -28.80 -9.33
N VAL A 7 -16.87 -28.63 -8.55
CA VAL A 7 -16.74 -27.48 -7.66
C VAL A 7 -16.65 -26.31 -8.62
N VAL A 8 -17.78 -25.63 -8.85
CA VAL A 8 -17.79 -24.37 -9.58
C VAL A 8 -16.78 -23.48 -8.88
N ALA A 9 -15.68 -23.16 -9.58
CA ALA A 9 -14.59 -22.42 -8.98
C ALA A 9 -15.11 -21.02 -8.60
N LEU A 10 -15.11 -20.72 -7.29
CA LEU A 10 -15.54 -19.43 -6.75
C LEU A 10 -14.83 -18.30 -7.50
N LYS A 11 -15.59 -17.35 -8.04
CA LYS A 11 -15.03 -16.16 -8.69
C LYS A 11 -14.45 -15.21 -7.66
N ALA A 12 -13.21 -14.78 -7.85
CA ALA A 12 -12.52 -13.83 -6.99
C ALA A 12 -12.30 -12.46 -7.63
N CYS A 13 -12.50 -11.41 -6.82
CA CYS A 13 -12.06 -10.05 -7.13
C CYS A 13 -10.98 -9.63 -6.14
N GLY A 14 -9.84 -9.22 -6.70
CA GLY A 14 -8.75 -8.57 -5.98
C GLY A 14 -9.01 -7.08 -5.74
N LEU A 15 -8.61 -6.60 -4.57
CA LEU A 15 -8.52 -5.20 -4.19
C LEU A 15 -7.11 -4.93 -3.69
N ILE A 16 -6.48 -3.84 -4.12
CA ILE A 16 -5.15 -3.43 -3.66
C ILE A 16 -5.32 -2.23 -2.72
N VAL A 17 -4.96 -2.39 -1.45
CA VAL A 17 -5.43 -1.52 -0.36
C VAL A 17 -4.37 -1.24 0.70
N GLU A 18 -4.60 -0.18 1.48
CA GLU A 18 -3.79 0.17 2.66
C GLU A 18 -4.61 0.27 3.94
N TYR A 19 -5.91 0.63 3.84
CA TYR A 19 -6.83 0.78 4.98
C TYR A 19 -6.26 1.57 6.17
N ASN A 20 -5.88 2.83 5.94
CA ASN A 20 -5.17 3.66 6.92
C ASN A 20 -5.96 4.90 7.43
N PRO A 21 -7.01 4.76 8.26
CA PRO A 21 -7.69 3.52 8.64
C PRO A 21 -8.70 3.05 7.59
N TYR A 22 -9.35 1.90 7.80
CA TYR A 22 -10.54 1.52 7.05
C TYR A 22 -11.65 2.56 7.27
N HIS A 23 -12.41 2.93 6.24
CA HIS A 23 -13.40 4.01 6.34
C HIS A 23 -14.54 3.77 5.35
N ASN A 24 -15.61 4.58 5.40
CA ASN A 24 -16.81 4.34 4.60
C ASN A 24 -16.56 4.39 3.09
N GLY A 25 -15.63 5.23 2.61
CA GLY A 25 -15.17 5.17 1.22
C GLY A 25 -14.54 3.83 0.80
N HIS A 26 -13.81 3.16 1.70
CA HIS A 26 -13.30 1.80 1.43
C HIS A 26 -14.44 0.77 1.40
N HIS A 27 -15.41 0.91 2.32
CA HIS A 27 -16.59 0.07 2.37
C HIS A 27 -17.42 0.17 1.08
N TYR A 28 -17.67 1.39 0.62
CA TYR A 28 -18.33 1.66 -0.65
C TYR A 28 -17.57 1.01 -1.82
N HIS A 29 -16.25 1.23 -1.92
CA HIS A 29 -15.44 0.62 -2.98
C HIS A 29 -15.53 -0.91 -2.97
N PHE A 30 -15.45 -1.53 -1.80
CA PHE A 30 -15.62 -2.98 -1.64
C PHE A 30 -17.00 -3.46 -2.14
N GLN A 31 -18.08 -2.79 -1.73
CA GLN A 31 -19.44 -3.16 -2.16
C GLN A 31 -19.61 -3.03 -3.67
N GLN A 32 -19.15 -1.92 -4.25
CA GLN A 32 -19.22 -1.71 -5.69
C GLN A 32 -18.36 -2.71 -6.46
N ALA A 33 -17.12 -2.96 -6.02
CA ALA A 33 -16.25 -3.96 -6.62
C ALA A 33 -16.91 -5.33 -6.65
N LYS A 34 -17.49 -5.77 -5.53
CA LYS A 34 -18.21 -7.03 -5.45
C LYS A 34 -19.39 -7.07 -6.42
N HIS A 35 -20.14 -5.96 -6.51
CA HIS A 35 -21.30 -5.85 -7.40
C HIS A 35 -20.90 -5.92 -8.88
N VAL A 36 -19.96 -5.10 -9.35
CA VAL A 36 -19.62 -4.99 -10.78
C VAL A 36 -18.86 -6.20 -11.31
N THR A 37 -18.10 -6.88 -10.45
CA THR A 37 -17.35 -8.09 -10.84
C THR A 37 -18.16 -9.37 -10.66
N GLY A 38 -19.26 -9.33 -9.89
CA GLY A 38 -20.03 -10.51 -9.51
C GLY A 38 -19.21 -11.52 -8.69
N ALA A 39 -18.15 -11.07 -8.02
CA ALA A 39 -17.24 -11.95 -7.30
C ALA A 39 -17.89 -12.55 -6.04
N GLU A 40 -17.63 -13.83 -5.83
CA GLU A 40 -18.05 -14.60 -4.68
C GLU A 40 -17.03 -14.52 -3.55
N CYS A 41 -15.74 -14.33 -3.88
CA CYS A 41 -14.63 -14.18 -2.93
C CYS A 41 -13.92 -12.84 -3.12
N MET A 42 -13.81 -12.04 -2.05
CA MET A 42 -13.11 -10.75 -2.09
C MET A 42 -11.72 -10.87 -1.46
N ILE A 43 -10.68 -10.64 -2.26
CA ILE A 43 -9.26 -10.74 -1.84
C ILE A 43 -8.68 -9.34 -1.72
N ALA A 44 -8.20 -8.96 -0.54
CA ALA A 44 -7.45 -7.73 -0.32
C ALA A 44 -5.95 -8.00 -0.23
N VAL A 45 -5.17 -7.47 -1.19
CA VAL A 45 -3.71 -7.37 -1.06
C VAL A 45 -3.39 -6.06 -0.36
N MET A 46 -3.02 -6.15 0.91
CA MET A 46 -2.92 -5.03 1.83
C MET A 46 -1.47 -4.74 2.21
N SER A 47 -1.05 -3.48 2.12
CA SER A 47 0.25 -3.07 2.67
C SER A 47 0.39 -3.44 4.14
N GLY A 48 1.58 -3.90 4.50
CA GLY A 48 1.98 -4.15 5.89
C GLY A 48 2.07 -2.87 6.72
N ASN A 49 2.93 -2.87 7.72
CA ASN A 49 3.02 -1.80 8.73
C ASN A 49 3.45 -0.42 8.17
N PHE A 50 4.13 -0.39 7.02
CA PHE A 50 4.45 0.83 6.29
C PHE A 50 3.82 0.79 4.90
N LEU A 51 3.45 1.97 4.40
CA LEU A 51 2.58 2.15 3.25
C LEU A 51 3.34 2.65 2.00
N GLN A 52 2.67 2.70 0.85
CA GLN A 52 3.21 3.12 -0.44
C GLN A 52 3.79 4.53 -0.45
N ARG A 53 3.19 5.41 0.33
CA ARG A 53 3.66 6.79 0.49
C ARG A 53 4.81 6.92 1.48
N GLY A 54 5.25 5.81 2.10
CA GLY A 54 6.26 5.79 3.14
C GLY A 54 5.73 6.26 4.49
N GLU A 55 4.43 6.18 4.74
CA GLU A 55 3.86 6.49 6.06
C GLU A 55 3.76 5.22 6.90
N PRO A 56 3.99 5.29 8.23
CA PRO A 56 3.50 4.23 9.10
C PRO A 56 1.98 4.18 8.98
N ALA A 57 1.42 2.96 8.91
CA ALA A 57 -0.01 2.78 9.09
C ALA A 57 -0.39 3.23 10.51
N ILE A 58 -1.57 3.80 10.70
CA ILE A 58 -2.04 4.27 12.02
C ILE A 58 -2.30 3.13 13.01
N LEU A 59 -2.63 1.96 12.46
CA LEU A 59 -2.82 0.68 13.13
C LEU A 59 -1.98 -0.39 12.44
N ASP A 60 -1.51 -1.36 13.22
CA ASP A 60 -0.72 -2.46 12.67
C ASP A 60 -1.50 -3.28 11.62
N LYS A 61 -0.76 -4.03 10.80
CA LYS A 61 -1.31 -4.86 9.71
C LYS A 61 -2.32 -5.92 10.17
N PHE A 62 -2.16 -6.51 11.35
CA PHE A 62 -3.08 -7.51 11.88
C PHE A 62 -4.39 -6.86 12.33
N THR A 63 -4.32 -5.74 13.04
CA THR A 63 -5.50 -4.97 13.46
C THR A 63 -6.29 -4.51 12.23
N ARG A 64 -5.62 -3.97 11.19
CA ARG A 64 -6.28 -3.60 9.93
C ARG A 64 -6.86 -4.80 9.18
N ALA A 65 -6.17 -5.94 9.16
CA ALA A 65 -6.67 -7.16 8.52
C ALA A 65 -7.93 -7.69 9.22
N LYS A 66 -7.98 -7.63 10.57
CA LYS A 66 -9.15 -7.97 11.37
C LYS A 66 -10.36 -7.10 11.00
N ILE A 67 -10.16 -5.77 10.94
CA ILE A 67 -11.20 -4.83 10.51
C ILE A 67 -11.70 -5.21 9.11
N ALA A 68 -10.80 -5.44 8.16
CA ALA A 68 -11.17 -5.76 6.78
C ALA A 68 -12.04 -7.03 6.67
N VAL A 69 -11.69 -8.13 7.37
CA VAL A 69 -12.50 -9.36 7.32
C VAL A 69 -13.86 -9.21 8.01
N GLN A 70 -13.93 -8.40 9.08
CA GLN A 70 -15.20 -8.07 9.74
C GLN A 70 -16.11 -7.22 8.84
N GLN A 71 -15.53 -6.48 7.90
CA GLN A 71 -16.27 -5.69 6.91
C GLN A 71 -16.73 -6.49 5.68
N GLY A 72 -16.33 -7.76 5.56
CA GLY A 72 -16.77 -8.66 4.48
C GLY A 72 -15.69 -9.01 3.45
N ILE A 73 -14.44 -8.58 3.65
CA ILE A 73 -13.31 -9.13 2.88
C ILE A 73 -13.10 -10.60 3.27
N ASP A 74 -12.89 -11.47 2.29
CA ASP A 74 -12.78 -12.91 2.53
C ASP A 74 -11.35 -13.37 2.78
N LEU A 75 -10.39 -12.73 2.12
CA LEU A 75 -8.97 -13.05 2.27
C LEU A 75 -8.16 -11.75 2.31
N VAL A 76 -7.39 -11.55 3.38
CA VAL A 76 -6.45 -10.43 3.50
C VAL A 76 -5.04 -10.98 3.44
N VAL A 77 -4.29 -10.51 2.46
CA VAL A 77 -2.93 -10.94 2.15
C VAL A 77 -1.99 -9.77 2.31
N GLU A 78 -0.84 -9.99 2.94
CA GLU A 78 0.20 -8.96 3.05
C GLU A 78 0.85 -8.71 1.69
N LEU A 79 0.91 -7.44 1.28
CA LEU A 79 1.86 -6.97 0.27
C LEU A 79 3.22 -6.81 0.96
N PRO A 80 4.25 -7.61 0.62
CA PRO A 80 5.54 -7.56 1.28
C PRO A 80 6.14 -6.15 1.25
N TYR A 81 6.86 -5.77 2.31
CA TYR A 81 7.39 -4.41 2.46
C TYR A 81 8.20 -3.93 1.25
N PHE A 82 8.98 -4.82 0.62
CA PHE A 82 9.82 -4.49 -0.52
C PHE A 82 9.03 -4.16 -1.80
N TYR A 83 7.73 -4.50 -1.87
CA TYR A 83 6.79 -3.98 -2.86
C TYR A 83 5.93 -2.84 -2.29
N ALA A 84 5.52 -2.93 -1.03
CA ALA A 84 4.62 -1.96 -0.40
C ALA A 84 5.23 -0.56 -0.33
N VAL A 85 6.47 -0.40 0.14
CA VAL A 85 7.10 0.91 0.33
C VAL A 85 7.89 1.30 -0.92
N GLN A 86 7.19 1.42 -2.05
CA GLN A 86 7.81 1.68 -3.35
C GLN A 86 7.05 2.73 -4.17
N HIS A 87 7.65 3.14 -5.29
CA HIS A 87 6.95 3.90 -6.31
C HIS A 87 5.83 3.05 -6.95
N SER A 88 4.87 3.70 -7.61
CA SER A 88 3.61 3.08 -8.04
C SER A 88 3.77 1.87 -8.96
N GLU A 89 4.78 1.87 -9.83
CA GLU A 89 5.05 0.74 -10.74
C GLU A 89 5.42 -0.53 -9.98
N LEU A 90 6.42 -0.47 -9.10
CA LEU A 90 6.85 -1.63 -8.32
C LEU A 90 5.81 -2.06 -7.28
N PHE A 91 5.06 -1.11 -6.72
CA PHE A 91 3.91 -1.40 -5.85
C PHE A 91 2.83 -2.19 -6.59
N ALA A 92 2.41 -1.72 -7.77
CA ALA A 92 1.44 -2.39 -8.62
C ALA A 92 1.95 -3.77 -9.07
N ASN A 93 3.22 -3.88 -9.43
CA ASN A 93 3.84 -5.12 -9.85
C ASN A 93 3.71 -6.23 -8.80
N GLY A 94 4.13 -5.95 -7.56
CA GLY A 94 4.02 -6.92 -6.48
C GLY A 94 2.56 -7.32 -6.19
N ALA A 95 1.66 -6.33 -6.16
CA ALA A 95 0.26 -6.57 -5.84
C ALA A 95 -0.47 -7.38 -6.94
N VAL A 96 -0.25 -7.07 -8.22
CA VAL A 96 -0.81 -7.82 -9.35
C VAL A 96 -0.22 -9.23 -9.42
N LYS A 97 1.10 -9.39 -9.19
CA LYS A 97 1.73 -10.72 -9.10
C LYS A 97 1.08 -11.60 -8.02
N ILE A 98 0.83 -11.06 -6.83
CA ILE A 98 0.15 -11.78 -5.75
C ILE A 98 -1.27 -12.19 -6.16
N LEU A 99 -2.07 -11.26 -6.71
CA LEU A 99 -3.43 -11.56 -7.16
C LEU A 99 -3.45 -12.62 -8.26
N ASN A 100 -2.52 -12.54 -9.21
CA ASN A 100 -2.39 -13.50 -10.29
C ASN A 100 -1.98 -14.89 -9.75
N SER A 101 -1.04 -14.95 -8.82
CA SER A 101 -0.66 -16.21 -8.15
C SER A 101 -1.82 -16.82 -7.36
N LEU A 102 -2.70 -16.00 -6.78
CA LEU A 102 -3.94 -16.43 -6.12
C LEU A 102 -5.08 -16.75 -7.09
N GLN A 103 -4.83 -16.70 -8.40
CA GLN A 103 -5.81 -16.98 -9.45
C GLN A 103 -7.05 -16.06 -9.38
N ALA A 104 -6.89 -14.79 -8.96
CA ALA A 104 -8.00 -13.85 -8.98
C ALA A 104 -8.51 -13.65 -10.42
N ASP A 105 -9.83 -13.63 -10.61
CA ASP A 105 -10.44 -13.47 -11.94
C ASP A 105 -10.51 -11.99 -12.35
N SER A 106 -10.60 -11.11 -11.36
CA SER A 106 -10.71 -9.66 -11.58
C SER A 106 -9.91 -8.86 -10.57
N LEU A 107 -9.55 -7.62 -10.93
CA LEU A 107 -8.98 -6.61 -10.05
C LEU A 107 -9.83 -5.35 -10.16
N CYS A 108 -10.36 -4.86 -9.05
CA CYS A 108 -11.11 -3.61 -8.99
C CYS A 108 -10.35 -2.54 -8.20
N PHE A 109 -10.19 -1.35 -8.79
CA PHE A 109 -9.54 -0.21 -8.14
C PHE A 109 -10.37 1.08 -8.26
N GLY A 110 -10.31 1.94 -7.23
CA GLY A 110 -10.94 3.26 -7.29
C GLY A 110 -10.12 4.24 -8.12
N SER A 111 -10.74 5.02 -9.01
CA SER A 111 -10.08 6.05 -9.80
C SER A 111 -10.85 7.37 -9.82
N GLU A 112 -10.17 8.48 -10.15
CA GLU A 112 -10.87 9.74 -10.43
C GLU A 112 -11.66 9.67 -11.73
N HIS A 113 -11.18 8.87 -12.70
CA HIS A 113 -11.74 8.75 -14.03
C HIS A 113 -13.03 7.92 -14.08
N GLY A 114 -12.98 6.69 -13.58
CA GLY A 114 -14.14 5.80 -13.47
C GLY A 114 -14.43 4.91 -14.68
N GLU A 115 -13.72 5.08 -15.81
CA GLU A 115 -13.96 4.30 -17.03
C GLU A 115 -12.76 3.40 -17.36
N ILE A 116 -12.95 2.07 -17.34
CA ILE A 116 -11.83 1.13 -17.52
C ILE A 116 -11.24 1.13 -18.93
N GLU A 117 -12.07 1.30 -19.96
CA GLU A 117 -11.61 1.26 -21.36
C GLU A 117 -10.63 2.39 -21.70
N ASP A 118 -10.73 3.53 -21.01
CA ASP A 118 -9.79 4.63 -21.17
C ASP A 118 -8.42 4.30 -20.55
N PHE A 119 -8.35 3.45 -19.53
CA PHE A 119 -7.07 2.91 -19.03
C PHE A 119 -6.46 1.91 -20.01
N ASN A 120 -7.27 1.07 -20.64
CA ASN A 120 -6.81 0.14 -21.69
C ASN A 120 -6.25 0.93 -22.89
N THR A 121 -6.98 1.96 -23.32
CA THR A 121 -6.55 2.89 -24.38
C THR A 121 -5.24 3.59 -24.00
N LEU A 122 -5.14 4.10 -22.76
CA LEU A 122 -3.93 4.73 -22.25
C LEU A 122 -2.72 3.77 -22.25
N TYR A 123 -2.92 2.50 -21.88
CA TYR A 123 -1.87 1.48 -21.96
C TYR A 123 -1.36 1.32 -23.39
N HIS A 124 -2.25 1.03 -24.34
CA HIS A 124 -1.85 0.83 -25.73
C HIS A 124 -1.19 2.07 -26.33
N PHE A 125 -1.71 3.26 -26.03
CA PHE A 125 -1.14 4.52 -26.48
C PHE A 125 0.30 4.74 -26.00
N ILE A 126 0.56 4.54 -24.69
CA ILE A 126 1.93 4.68 -24.15
C ILE A 126 2.83 3.59 -24.73
N THR A 127 2.36 2.35 -24.83
CA THR A 127 3.14 1.23 -25.39
C THR A 127 3.54 1.47 -26.85
N GLU A 128 2.64 2.02 -27.67
CA GLU A 128 2.94 2.39 -29.06
C GLU A 128 4.02 3.48 -29.15
N HIS A 129 4.02 4.42 -28.20
CA HIS A 129 4.94 5.55 -28.14
C HIS A 129 6.11 5.35 -27.17
N GLN A 130 6.35 4.11 -26.69
CA GLN A 130 7.21 3.82 -25.53
C GLN A 130 8.61 4.43 -25.65
N LYS A 131 9.27 4.27 -26.80
CA LYS A 131 10.63 4.79 -27.02
C LYS A 131 10.70 6.33 -26.88
N VAL A 132 9.68 7.02 -27.40
CA VAL A 132 9.59 8.49 -27.38
C VAL A 132 9.23 8.96 -25.98
N TYR A 133 8.29 8.28 -25.33
CA TYR A 133 7.91 8.51 -23.95
C TYR A 133 9.11 8.40 -23.00
N ASP A 134 9.86 7.30 -23.08
CA ASP A 134 11.03 7.05 -22.24
C ASP A 134 12.12 8.09 -22.45
N HIS A 135 12.37 8.49 -23.71
CA HIS A 135 13.31 9.56 -24.02
C HIS A 135 12.96 10.87 -23.30
N TYR A 136 11.70 11.31 -23.40
CA TYR A 136 11.27 12.55 -22.75
C TYR A 136 11.22 12.43 -21.22
N LEU A 137 10.83 11.27 -20.70
CA LEU A 137 10.82 10.98 -19.26
C LEU A 137 12.24 11.10 -18.68
N THR A 138 13.21 10.41 -19.30
CA THR A 138 14.62 10.44 -18.89
C THR A 138 15.19 11.86 -18.99
N ASN A 139 14.91 12.58 -20.08
CA ASN A 139 15.36 13.96 -20.24
C ASN A 139 14.82 14.88 -19.13
N ALA A 140 13.53 14.80 -18.82
CA ALA A 140 12.92 15.62 -17.77
C ALA A 140 13.46 15.27 -16.37
N LEU A 141 13.70 13.98 -16.09
CA LEU A 141 14.36 13.55 -14.86
C LEU A 141 15.80 14.10 -14.75
N ASN A 142 16.57 14.08 -15.83
CA ASN A 142 17.92 14.62 -15.89
C ASN A 142 17.95 16.15 -15.68
N GLN A 143 16.91 16.86 -16.11
CA GLN A 143 16.69 18.28 -15.81
C GLN A 143 16.30 18.53 -14.34
N GLY A 144 16.15 17.49 -13.53
CA GLY A 144 15.87 17.59 -12.10
C GLY A 144 14.40 17.75 -11.76
N HIS A 145 13.49 17.49 -12.70
CA HIS A 145 12.07 17.38 -12.40
C HIS A 145 11.80 16.16 -11.50
N SER A 146 10.79 16.29 -10.63
CA SER A 146 10.26 15.13 -9.90
C SER A 146 9.65 14.13 -10.88
N TYR A 147 9.59 12.86 -10.48
CA TYR A 147 9.01 11.82 -11.34
C TYR A 147 7.58 12.13 -11.82
N PRO A 148 6.63 12.60 -10.97
CA PRO A 148 5.30 12.97 -11.46
C PRO A 148 5.34 14.07 -12.53
N LYS A 149 6.23 15.06 -12.37
CA LYS A 149 6.36 16.12 -13.37
C LYS A 149 7.06 15.66 -14.65
N ALA A 150 8.06 14.80 -14.53
CA ALA A 150 8.75 14.22 -15.68
C ALA A 150 7.82 13.32 -16.50
N ASN A 151 6.96 12.57 -15.82
CA ASN A 151 5.93 11.73 -16.41
C ASN A 151 4.88 12.58 -17.15
N ASP A 152 4.34 13.63 -16.52
CA ASP A 152 3.43 14.61 -17.15
C ASP A 152 4.03 15.25 -18.42
N ILE A 153 5.32 15.65 -18.36
CA ILE A 153 6.05 16.17 -19.53
C ILE A 153 6.13 15.12 -20.64
N ALA A 154 6.55 13.89 -20.32
CA ALA A 154 6.70 12.82 -21.30
C ALA A 154 5.37 12.45 -21.96
N PHE A 155 4.30 12.35 -21.16
CA PHE A 155 2.96 12.05 -21.61
C PHE A 155 2.41 13.14 -22.56
N THR A 156 2.60 14.41 -22.22
CA THR A 156 2.22 15.53 -23.10
C THR A 156 3.00 15.47 -24.43
N LYS A 157 4.30 15.17 -24.38
CA LYS A 157 5.16 15.15 -25.57
C LYS A 157 4.84 14.06 -26.59
N ILE A 158 4.19 12.98 -26.16
CA ILE A 158 3.70 11.94 -27.08
C ILE A 158 2.27 12.21 -27.57
N GLY A 159 1.65 13.33 -27.19
CA GLY A 159 0.28 13.69 -27.59
C GLY A 159 -0.82 13.16 -26.67
N GLY A 160 -0.47 12.75 -25.44
CA GLY A 160 -1.40 12.15 -24.48
C GLY A 160 -2.53 13.09 -24.02
N GLU A 161 -2.38 14.40 -24.24
CA GLU A 161 -3.41 15.42 -23.98
C GLU A 161 -4.69 15.24 -24.81
N THR A 162 -4.64 14.40 -25.84
CA THR A 162 -5.81 14.00 -26.64
C THR A 162 -6.69 12.96 -25.95
N LEU A 163 -6.18 12.29 -24.91
CA LEU A 163 -6.93 11.28 -24.15
C LEU A 163 -7.82 11.95 -23.10
N SER A 164 -8.97 11.33 -22.84
CA SER A 164 -9.96 11.77 -21.84
C SER A 164 -9.44 11.69 -20.39
N ILE A 165 -8.53 10.76 -20.12
CA ILE A 165 -8.04 10.46 -18.78
C ILE A 165 -7.00 11.47 -18.32
N ASP A 166 -7.25 12.11 -17.17
CA ASP A 166 -6.26 12.94 -16.49
C ASP A 166 -5.20 12.05 -15.83
N PHE A 167 -4.14 11.77 -16.57
CA PHE A 167 -3.04 10.91 -16.13
C PHE A 167 -2.27 11.49 -14.93
N ALA A 168 -2.37 12.78 -14.63
CA ALA A 168 -1.63 13.38 -13.51
C ALA A 168 -2.27 13.08 -12.14
N LYS A 169 -3.52 12.58 -12.10
CA LYS A 169 -4.21 12.29 -10.84
C LYS A 169 -3.64 11.04 -10.13
N PRO A 170 -3.49 11.06 -8.80
CA PRO A 170 -2.81 9.98 -8.09
C PRO A 170 -3.43 8.59 -8.26
N ASN A 171 -4.78 8.47 -8.25
CA ASN A 171 -5.41 7.16 -8.39
C ASN A 171 -5.49 6.72 -9.86
N ASN A 172 -5.54 7.65 -10.82
CA ASN A 172 -5.37 7.34 -12.24
C ASN A 172 -3.96 6.81 -12.54
N ILE A 173 -2.89 7.43 -12.02
CA ILE A 173 -1.52 6.89 -12.18
C ILE A 173 -1.45 5.47 -11.64
N LEU A 174 -2.00 5.23 -10.46
CA LEU A 174 -1.96 3.93 -9.82
C LEU A 174 -2.81 2.89 -10.59
N GLY A 175 -3.98 3.28 -11.06
CA GLY A 175 -4.86 2.47 -11.92
C GLY A 175 -4.18 2.05 -13.22
N TYR A 176 -3.51 3.00 -13.89
CA TYR A 176 -2.70 2.70 -15.07
C TYR A 176 -1.60 1.68 -14.76
N GLN A 177 -0.90 1.82 -13.62
CA GLN A 177 0.15 0.86 -13.25
C GLN A 177 -0.41 -0.54 -13.00
N TYR A 178 -1.64 -0.67 -12.48
CA TYR A 178 -2.31 -1.97 -12.36
C TYR A 178 -2.62 -2.58 -13.73
N VAL A 179 -3.25 -1.81 -14.62
CA VAL A 179 -3.59 -2.25 -15.98
C VAL A 179 -2.34 -2.62 -16.78
N LYS A 180 -1.30 -1.79 -16.72
CA LYS A 180 0.01 -2.06 -17.30
C LYS A 180 0.58 -3.39 -16.81
N ASN A 181 0.61 -3.63 -15.49
CA ASN A 181 1.14 -4.88 -14.95
C ASN A 181 0.27 -6.10 -15.29
N ILE A 182 -1.05 -5.95 -15.38
CA ILE A 182 -1.96 -7.02 -15.84
C ILE A 182 -1.59 -7.48 -17.25
N PHE A 183 -1.36 -6.52 -18.16
CA PHE A 183 -1.01 -6.80 -19.55
C PHE A 183 0.43 -7.28 -19.73
N ASP A 184 1.41 -6.60 -19.12
CA ASP A 184 2.84 -6.92 -19.24
C ASP A 184 3.19 -8.29 -18.64
N LEU A 185 2.47 -8.71 -17.59
CA LEU A 185 2.64 -10.05 -16.99
C LEU A 185 1.82 -11.13 -17.71
N HIS A 186 1.01 -10.76 -18.71
CA HIS A 186 0.08 -11.64 -19.42
C HIS A 186 -0.82 -12.42 -18.45
N THR A 187 -1.39 -11.73 -17.47
CA THR A 187 -2.31 -12.33 -16.50
C THR A 187 -3.67 -12.62 -17.15
N THR A 188 -4.47 -13.47 -16.51
CA THR A 188 -5.89 -13.67 -16.86
C THR A 188 -6.84 -12.72 -16.11
N ILE A 189 -6.30 -11.79 -15.32
CA ILE A 189 -7.08 -10.87 -14.49
C ILE A 189 -7.78 -9.85 -15.40
N THR A 190 -9.10 -9.71 -15.24
CA THR A 190 -9.86 -8.62 -15.87
C THR A 190 -9.83 -7.38 -14.97
N PRO A 191 -9.32 -6.22 -15.44
CA PRO A 191 -9.34 -5.00 -14.64
C PRO A 191 -10.73 -4.36 -14.63
N TYR A 192 -11.08 -3.74 -13.52
CA TYR A 192 -12.28 -2.94 -13.30
C TYR A 192 -11.90 -1.68 -12.54
N THR A 193 -12.69 -0.61 -12.73
CA THR A 193 -12.54 0.58 -11.90
C THR A 193 -13.89 1.13 -11.44
N ILE A 194 -13.89 1.76 -10.26
CA ILE A 194 -15.04 2.46 -9.69
C ILE A 194 -14.66 3.94 -9.55
N LYS A 195 -15.54 4.82 -10.02
CA LYS A 195 -15.37 6.26 -9.82
C LYS A 195 -15.42 6.59 -8.33
N ARG A 196 -14.40 7.28 -7.81
CA ARG A 196 -14.39 7.71 -6.41
C ARG A 196 -15.47 8.76 -6.18
N ILE A 197 -16.39 8.50 -5.25
CA ILE A 197 -17.27 9.53 -4.68
C ILE A 197 -16.36 10.50 -3.91
N LYS A 198 -16.29 11.75 -4.36
CA LYS A 198 -15.39 12.76 -3.79
C LYS A 198 -16.02 13.45 -2.60
N ASN A 199 -15.21 13.64 -1.57
CA ASN A 199 -14.90 14.98 -1.06
C ASN A 199 -13.49 15.32 -1.56
N ASN A 200 -13.17 16.57 -1.89
CA ASN A 200 -11.91 16.86 -2.58
C ASN A 200 -10.70 16.46 -1.71
N TYR A 201 -9.60 16.06 -2.36
CA TYR A 201 -8.33 15.65 -1.73
C TYR A 201 -7.72 16.72 -0.79
N HIS A 202 -8.28 17.95 -0.79
CA HIS A 202 -7.88 19.09 0.02
C HIS A 202 -8.96 19.58 1.01
N ASP A 203 -10.13 18.95 1.05
CA ASP A 203 -11.15 19.29 2.03
C ASP A 203 -10.71 18.72 3.39
N ARG A 204 -10.15 19.61 4.23
CA ARG A 204 -9.75 19.32 5.62
C ARG A 204 -10.95 19.15 6.55
N GLU A 205 -12.17 19.24 6.02
CA GLU A 205 -13.43 19.15 6.74
C GLU A 205 -14.26 17.96 6.23
N ILE A 206 -14.92 17.26 7.14
CA ILE A 206 -15.80 16.13 6.83
C ILE A 206 -17.17 16.71 6.48
N HIS A 207 -17.46 16.81 5.19
CA HIS A 207 -18.80 17.13 4.69
C HIS A 207 -19.32 15.84 4.06
N ASP A 208 -20.24 15.12 4.71
CA ASP A 208 -20.74 13.76 4.37
C ASP A 208 -20.01 12.58 5.03
N SER A 209 -20.71 11.45 5.13
CA SER A 209 -20.28 10.17 5.73
C SER A 209 -19.08 9.51 5.05
N ILE A 210 -18.43 10.15 4.07
CA ILE A 210 -17.27 9.66 3.33
C ILE A 210 -16.15 10.71 3.39
N ALA A 211 -15.19 10.51 4.30
CA ALA A 211 -13.99 11.34 4.40
C ALA A 211 -12.77 10.67 3.76
N SER A 212 -11.74 11.46 3.42
CA SER A 212 -10.45 10.91 3.02
C SER A 212 -9.69 10.32 4.21
N ALA A 213 -8.93 9.26 3.98
CA ALA A 213 -8.07 8.65 5.01
C ALA A 213 -7.15 9.68 5.68
N THR A 214 -6.58 10.62 4.92
CA THR A 214 -5.73 11.69 5.46
C THR A 214 -6.50 12.65 6.37
N SER A 215 -7.72 13.05 5.99
CA SER A 215 -8.56 13.90 6.84
C SER A 215 -8.90 13.20 8.17
N ILE A 216 -9.29 11.92 8.10
CA ILE A 216 -9.55 11.09 9.28
C ILE A 216 -8.32 11.03 10.21
N ARG A 217 -7.13 10.74 9.66
CA ARG A 217 -5.89 10.69 10.46
C ARG A 217 -5.56 12.05 11.09
N ASN A 218 -5.69 13.15 10.35
CA ASN A 218 -5.44 14.48 10.90
C ASN A 218 -6.37 14.81 12.07
N GLN A 219 -7.65 14.44 11.96
CA GLN A 219 -8.60 14.65 13.05
C GLN A 219 -8.29 13.79 14.27
N LEU A 220 -7.95 12.50 14.05
CA LEU A 220 -7.50 11.59 15.11
C LEU A 220 -6.29 12.16 15.86
N LEU A 221 -5.27 12.63 15.12
CA LEU A 221 -4.03 13.13 15.71
C LEU A 221 -4.14 14.54 16.31
N SER A 222 -5.21 15.28 16.02
CA SER A 222 -5.43 16.62 16.57
C SER A 222 -6.06 16.59 17.97
N GLU A 223 -5.62 17.46 18.87
CA GLU A 223 -6.16 17.56 20.25
C GLU A 223 -7.60 18.13 20.30
N ASN A 224 -8.03 18.85 19.26
CA ASN A 224 -9.36 19.50 19.16
C ASN A 224 -10.37 18.68 18.35
N THR A 225 -10.47 17.37 18.60
CA THR A 225 -11.36 16.49 17.82
C THR A 225 -12.84 16.84 18.03
N ARG A 226 -13.55 17.21 16.96
CA ARG A 226 -15.01 17.10 16.90
C ARG A 226 -15.38 15.62 16.76
N LYS A 227 -15.48 14.91 17.90
CA LYS A 227 -15.70 13.45 17.95
C LYS A 227 -16.88 12.93 17.11
N ASN A 228 -17.88 13.77 16.83
CA ASN A 228 -19.08 13.36 16.09
C ASN A 228 -18.79 13.19 14.59
N GLU A 229 -18.06 14.10 13.94
CA GLU A 229 -17.77 14.05 12.50
C GLU A 229 -16.93 12.82 12.12
N LEU A 230 -16.00 12.41 13.00
CA LEU A 230 -15.18 11.22 12.80
C LEU A 230 -16.02 9.93 12.83
N ASN A 231 -17.03 9.85 13.69
CA ASN A 231 -17.86 8.66 13.85
C ASN A 231 -18.69 8.36 12.59
N ASP A 232 -19.07 9.39 11.86
CA ASP A 232 -19.89 9.25 10.66
C ASP A 232 -19.06 8.85 9.44
N ALA A 233 -17.73 8.98 9.50
CA ALA A 233 -16.82 8.71 8.39
C ALA A 233 -16.21 7.29 8.39
N ILE A 234 -16.28 6.57 9.51
CA ILE A 234 -15.70 5.22 9.65
C ILE A 234 -16.73 4.20 10.19
N PRO A 235 -16.62 2.91 9.82
CA PRO A 235 -17.45 1.87 10.41
C PRO A 235 -17.22 1.74 11.92
N SER A 236 -18.25 1.33 12.66
CA SER A 236 -18.21 1.14 14.12
C SER A 236 -17.05 0.27 14.60
N ILE A 237 -16.78 -0.84 13.91
CA ILE A 237 -15.66 -1.72 14.25
C ILE A 237 -14.29 -1.07 14.06
N THR A 238 -14.16 -0.14 13.10
CA THR A 238 -12.91 0.61 12.90
C THR A 238 -12.69 1.51 14.10
N LYS A 239 -13.75 2.21 14.54
CA LYS A 239 -13.70 3.06 15.73
C LYS A 239 -13.32 2.27 16.97
N GLU A 240 -14.01 1.16 17.24
CA GLU A 240 -13.73 0.28 18.37
C GLU A 240 -12.26 -0.15 18.40
N LYS A 241 -11.72 -0.59 17.26
CA LYS A 241 -10.33 -1.04 17.17
C LYS A 241 -9.33 0.11 17.29
N LEU A 242 -9.64 1.32 16.83
CA LEU A 242 -8.81 2.50 17.04
C LEU A 242 -8.72 2.87 18.53
N GLU A 243 -9.85 2.83 19.24
CA GLU A 243 -9.94 3.13 20.68
C GLU A 243 -9.23 2.05 21.50
N GLU A 244 -9.52 0.77 21.26
CA GLU A 244 -8.86 -0.37 21.91
C GLU A 244 -7.34 -0.33 21.71
N TYR A 245 -6.87 -0.07 20.48
CA TYR A 245 -5.44 0.00 20.20
C TYR A 245 -4.75 1.10 21.01
N LYS A 246 -5.37 2.28 21.09
CA LYS A 246 -4.81 3.42 21.84
C LYS A 246 -4.83 3.15 23.34
N GLU A 247 -5.89 2.54 23.86
CA GLU A 247 -5.99 2.16 25.28
C GLU A 247 -4.93 1.12 25.66
N LEU A 248 -4.74 0.08 24.84
CA LEU A 248 -3.80 -1.01 25.12
C LEU A 248 -2.33 -0.61 24.89
N HIS A 249 -2.05 0.26 23.91
CA HIS A 249 -0.69 0.52 23.46
C HIS A 249 -0.22 1.96 23.68
N GLY A 250 -1.12 2.84 24.14
CA GLY A 250 -0.82 4.21 24.57
C GLY A 250 -0.82 5.25 23.45
N THR A 251 -0.54 4.86 22.20
CA THR A 251 -0.49 5.79 21.07
C THR A 251 -0.93 5.13 19.77
N TRP A 252 -1.35 5.97 18.82
CA TRP A 252 -1.38 5.59 17.40
C TRP A 252 -0.03 5.83 16.76
N HIS A 253 0.14 5.29 15.56
CA HIS A 253 1.36 5.43 14.80
C HIS A 253 1.28 6.61 13.84
N ASP A 254 2.18 7.56 14.01
CA ASP A 254 2.38 8.68 13.12
C ASP A 254 3.87 9.06 13.08
N TRP A 255 4.29 9.82 12.07
CA TRP A 255 5.69 10.11 11.86
C TRP A 255 6.38 10.89 12.99
N GLU A 256 5.65 11.69 13.76
CA GLU A 256 6.23 12.46 14.87
C GLU A 256 6.71 11.53 15.99
N ALA A 257 6.02 10.40 16.23
CA ALA A 257 6.45 9.39 17.19
C ALA A 257 7.82 8.78 16.85
N TYR A 258 8.15 8.66 15.55
CA TYR A 258 9.43 8.10 15.08
C TYR A 258 10.53 9.13 14.90
N PHE A 259 10.20 10.43 14.94
CA PHE A 259 11.15 11.50 14.68
C PHE A 259 12.42 11.44 15.54
N PRO A 260 12.35 11.21 16.87
CA PRO A 260 13.55 11.10 17.69
C PRO A 260 14.45 9.92 17.28
N LEU A 261 13.85 8.78 16.91
CA LEU A 261 14.56 7.58 16.49
C LEU A 261 15.27 7.77 15.14
N LEU A 262 14.57 8.42 14.19
CA LEU A 262 15.16 8.81 12.91
C LEU A 262 16.32 9.78 13.10
N LYS A 263 16.15 10.81 13.94
CA LYS A 263 17.19 11.81 14.21
C LYS A 263 18.41 11.15 14.84
N TYR A 264 18.22 10.27 15.82
CA TYR A 264 19.31 9.45 16.38
C TYR A 264 20.00 8.63 15.30
N ARG A 265 19.26 7.87 14.48
CA ARG A 265 19.83 7.00 13.46
C ARG A 265 20.64 7.80 12.45
N ILE A 266 20.09 8.89 11.91
CA ILE A 266 20.71 9.71 10.88
C ILE A 266 21.95 10.44 11.38
N LEU A 267 21.95 10.92 12.62
CA LEU A 267 23.08 11.66 13.19
C LEU A 267 24.22 10.75 13.66
N THR A 268 23.98 9.44 13.78
CA THR A 268 24.97 8.45 14.23
C THR A 268 25.42 7.48 13.13
N MET A 269 24.72 7.44 12.00
CA MET A 269 25.04 6.58 10.85
C MET A 269 26.26 7.06 10.09
N LYS A 270 27.10 6.13 9.63
CA LYS A 270 28.27 6.47 8.79
C LYS A 270 27.83 6.80 7.37
N LYS A 271 28.60 7.65 6.68
CA LYS A 271 28.27 8.11 5.31
C LYS A 271 28.18 6.94 4.33
N GLU A 272 29.05 5.94 4.47
CA GLU A 272 29.11 4.76 3.60
C GLU A 272 27.89 3.85 3.77
N GLU A 273 27.28 3.83 4.96
CA GLU A 273 26.04 3.10 5.21
C GLU A 273 24.85 3.85 4.61
N PHE A 274 24.87 5.18 4.70
CA PHE A 274 23.82 6.04 4.18
C PHE A 274 23.61 5.84 2.66
N ALA A 275 24.71 5.73 1.90
CA ALA A 275 24.65 5.53 0.45
C ALA A 275 24.05 4.18 0.02
N LYS A 276 23.97 3.20 0.93
CA LYS A 276 23.41 1.87 0.64
C LYS A 276 21.89 1.80 0.85
N ILE A 277 21.31 2.75 1.58
CA ILE A 277 19.88 2.78 1.88
C ILE A 277 19.08 2.98 0.60
N HIS A 278 18.02 2.19 0.45
CA HIS A 278 17.16 2.25 -0.73
C HIS A 278 16.56 3.64 -0.93
N GLY A 279 16.58 4.11 -2.18
CA GLY A 279 16.05 5.43 -2.56
C GLY A 279 16.98 6.62 -2.27
N ILE A 280 18.12 6.43 -1.63
CA ILE A 280 19.11 7.49 -1.42
C ILE A 280 19.94 7.68 -2.69
N LYS A 281 19.87 8.88 -3.25
CA LYS A 281 20.67 9.31 -4.40
C LYS A 281 21.78 10.24 -3.93
N GLU A 282 22.87 10.29 -4.70
CA GLU A 282 24.04 11.12 -4.40
C GLU A 282 23.65 12.56 -4.00
N GLY A 283 24.19 13.01 -2.87
CA GLY A 283 23.99 14.34 -2.32
C GLY A 283 22.74 14.50 -1.45
N LEU A 284 21.75 13.59 -1.51
CA LEU A 284 20.58 13.64 -0.62
C LEU A 284 21.00 13.41 0.83
N GLU A 285 21.97 12.53 1.07
CA GLU A 285 22.50 12.22 2.40
C GLU A 285 23.03 13.46 3.13
N ASN A 286 23.77 14.31 2.42
CA ASN A 286 24.34 15.53 3.00
C ASN A 286 23.23 16.51 3.38
N ARG A 287 22.16 16.59 2.58
CA ARG A 287 21.01 17.44 2.87
C ARG A 287 20.22 16.91 4.07
N ILE A 288 20.00 15.60 4.16
CA ILE A 288 19.31 14.97 5.29
C ILE A 288 20.07 15.25 6.59
N VAL A 289 21.37 14.99 6.66
CA VAL A 289 22.16 15.24 7.86
C VAL A 289 22.18 16.74 8.22
N LYS A 290 22.32 17.63 7.23
CA LYS A 290 22.33 19.09 7.47
C LYS A 290 21.00 19.59 8.05
N THR A 291 19.89 19.09 7.55
CA THR A 291 18.55 19.51 7.97
C THR A 291 18.11 18.83 9.27
N ALA A 292 18.57 17.59 9.55
CA ALA A 292 18.32 16.88 10.81
C ALA A 292 18.74 17.69 12.03
N LYS A 293 19.86 18.41 11.93
CA LYS A 293 20.41 19.26 13.00
C LYS A 293 19.55 20.48 13.33
N LYS A 294 18.64 20.86 12.43
CA LYS A 294 17.80 22.06 12.54
C LYS A 294 16.32 21.74 12.77
N ALA A 295 15.91 20.51 12.46
CA ALA A 295 14.51 20.13 12.55
C ALA A 295 14.06 19.96 14.00
N ASP A 296 12.88 20.50 14.28
CA ASP A 296 12.21 20.44 15.59
C ASP A 296 11.04 19.43 15.61
N SER A 297 10.54 19.04 14.43
CA SER A 297 9.52 18.00 14.22
C SER A 297 9.76 17.29 12.89
N PHE A 298 9.12 16.14 12.68
CA PHE A 298 9.18 15.46 11.38
C PHE A 298 8.57 16.32 10.27
N SER A 299 7.41 16.93 10.53
CA SER A 299 6.76 17.82 9.55
C SER A 299 7.68 18.99 9.15
N ASN A 300 8.31 19.64 10.13
CA ASN A 300 9.27 20.71 9.86
C ASN A 300 10.49 20.19 9.09
N TRP A 301 10.98 18.99 9.41
CA TRP A 301 12.10 18.39 8.69
C TRP A 301 11.78 18.16 7.21
N MET A 302 10.59 17.65 6.92
CA MET A 302 10.12 17.41 5.55
C MET A 302 10.03 18.70 4.74
N GLU A 303 9.61 19.82 5.34
CA GLU A 303 9.62 21.14 4.70
C GLU A 303 11.03 21.61 4.36
N LEU A 304 11.98 21.45 5.29
CA LEU A 304 13.40 21.79 5.06
C LEU A 304 14.03 20.92 3.95
N LEU A 305 13.58 19.68 3.82
CA LEU A 305 14.11 18.73 2.86
C LEU A 305 13.54 18.88 1.45
N LYS A 306 12.26 19.25 1.33
CA LYS A 306 11.55 19.32 0.06
C LYS A 306 12.28 20.20 -0.95
N THR A 307 12.37 19.71 -2.18
CA THR A 307 12.92 20.43 -3.33
C THR A 307 12.05 20.16 -4.56
N LYS A 308 12.35 20.81 -5.70
CA LYS A 308 11.71 20.48 -6.98
C LYS A 308 11.95 19.03 -7.40
N ARG A 309 13.10 18.46 -7.04
CA ARG A 309 13.51 17.09 -7.37
C ARG A 309 12.86 16.03 -6.47
N TYR A 310 12.79 16.31 -5.17
CA TYR A 310 12.31 15.34 -4.17
C TYR A 310 10.92 15.69 -3.68
N THR A 311 9.94 14.84 -4.01
CA THR A 311 8.57 14.95 -3.50
C THR A 311 8.51 14.53 -2.03
N TRP A 312 7.46 14.98 -1.35
CA TRP A 312 7.17 14.58 0.03
C TRP A 312 7.10 13.05 0.18
N THR A 313 6.34 12.37 -0.69
CA THR A 313 6.19 10.91 -0.66
C THR A 313 7.50 10.16 -0.94
N SER A 314 8.38 10.72 -1.81
CA SER A 314 9.69 10.11 -2.04
C SER A 314 10.60 10.21 -0.82
N LEU A 315 10.53 11.32 -0.10
CA LEU A 315 11.31 11.53 1.12
C LEU A 315 10.78 10.67 2.27
N GLN A 316 9.46 10.55 2.43
CA GLN A 316 8.86 9.65 3.42
C GLN A 316 9.30 8.20 3.21
N ARG A 317 9.27 7.67 1.97
CA ARG A 317 9.79 6.33 1.69
C ARG A 317 11.25 6.16 2.08
N VAL A 318 12.10 7.15 1.74
CA VAL A 318 13.52 7.14 2.15
C VAL A 318 13.64 7.08 3.68
N PHE A 319 12.85 7.87 4.41
CA PHE A 319 12.86 7.82 5.86
C PHE A 319 12.38 6.48 6.40
N THR A 320 11.40 5.83 5.78
CA THR A 320 11.01 4.48 6.14
C THR A 320 12.18 3.51 5.96
N HIS A 321 12.89 3.56 4.83
CA HIS A 321 14.05 2.70 4.57
C HIS A 321 15.20 2.96 5.53
N ILE A 322 15.42 4.21 5.96
CA ILE A 322 16.39 4.55 7.01
C ILE A 322 15.98 3.93 8.35
N LEU A 323 14.72 4.11 8.74
CA LEU A 323 14.17 3.58 10.00
C LEU A 323 14.29 2.05 10.06
N THR A 324 14.06 1.37 8.93
CA THR A 324 14.08 -0.09 8.84
C THR A 324 15.44 -0.67 8.45
N ASN A 325 16.45 0.17 8.18
CA ASN A 325 17.76 -0.23 7.65
C ASN A 325 17.67 -1.06 6.36
N THR A 326 16.82 -0.64 5.44
CA THR A 326 16.62 -1.36 4.17
C THR A 326 17.57 -0.85 3.09
N TYR A 327 18.39 -1.75 2.58
CA TYR A 327 19.36 -1.46 1.52
C TYR A 327 18.81 -1.76 0.11
N SER A 328 19.31 -1.04 -0.89
CA SER A 328 18.91 -1.25 -2.30
C SER A 328 19.13 -2.70 -2.74
N SER A 329 20.24 -3.31 -2.34
CA SER A 329 20.58 -4.70 -2.67
C SER A 329 19.57 -5.73 -2.13
N GLU A 330 18.94 -5.45 -0.98
CA GLU A 330 17.90 -6.33 -0.43
C GLU A 330 16.62 -6.23 -1.25
N ILE A 331 16.21 -5.01 -1.64
CA ILE A 331 15.05 -4.81 -2.50
C ILE A 331 15.28 -5.49 -3.85
N GLU A 332 16.42 -5.23 -4.49
CA GLU A 332 16.80 -5.83 -5.78
C GLU A 332 16.76 -7.36 -5.74
N ALA A 333 17.26 -7.97 -4.67
CA ALA A 333 17.22 -9.42 -4.51
C ALA A 333 15.78 -9.98 -4.49
N TYR A 334 14.81 -9.28 -3.91
CA TYR A 334 13.44 -9.79 -3.75
C TYR A 334 12.48 -9.47 -4.90
N VAL A 335 12.77 -8.43 -5.70
CA VAL A 335 11.82 -7.94 -6.73
C VAL A 335 12.06 -8.52 -8.13
N THR A 336 13.11 -9.33 -8.30
CA THR A 336 13.50 -9.90 -9.61
C THR A 336 12.66 -11.10 -10.04
N GLU A 337 11.94 -11.75 -9.11
CA GLU A 337 11.18 -12.96 -9.41
C GLU A 337 9.90 -12.67 -10.20
N ARG A 338 9.57 -13.54 -11.17
CA ARG A 338 8.35 -13.42 -11.99
C ARG A 338 7.07 -13.64 -11.18
N GLN A 339 7.15 -14.45 -10.12
CA GLN A 339 6.09 -14.72 -9.16
C GLN A 339 6.63 -14.53 -7.75
N PRO A 340 5.78 -14.19 -6.75
CA PRO A 340 6.23 -14.13 -5.37
C PRO A 340 6.65 -15.52 -4.89
N SER A 341 7.76 -15.64 -4.17
CA SER A 341 8.19 -16.94 -3.61
C SER A 341 7.24 -17.43 -2.51
N ALA A 342 6.54 -16.53 -1.85
CA ALA A 342 5.57 -16.85 -0.81
C ALA A 342 4.49 -15.78 -0.68
N ILE A 343 3.31 -16.21 -0.23
CA ILE A 343 2.17 -15.34 0.05
C ILE A 343 1.80 -15.45 1.53
N ARG A 344 1.80 -14.33 2.26
CA ARG A 344 1.41 -14.32 3.67
C ARG A 344 -0.04 -13.93 3.85
N ILE A 345 -0.82 -14.82 4.46
CA ILE A 345 -2.21 -14.55 4.81
C ILE A 345 -2.26 -13.90 6.19
N LEU A 346 -2.86 -12.72 6.29
CA LEU A 346 -3.05 -11.98 7.55
C LEU A 346 -4.38 -12.32 8.21
N ALA A 347 -5.43 -12.45 7.41
CA ALA A 347 -6.77 -12.78 7.89
C ALA A 347 -7.60 -13.48 6.81
N MET A 348 -8.59 -14.28 7.22
CA MET A 348 -9.53 -14.93 6.29
C MET A 348 -10.90 -15.22 6.92
N SER A 349 -11.94 -15.19 6.08
CA SER A 349 -13.29 -15.71 6.37
C SER A 349 -13.36 -17.22 6.08
N GLU A 350 -14.51 -17.85 6.36
CA GLU A 350 -14.80 -19.21 5.90
C GLU A 350 -14.80 -19.30 4.36
N ASN A 351 -15.38 -18.31 3.69
CA ASN A 351 -15.42 -18.25 2.23
C ASN A 351 -14.00 -18.10 1.62
N GLY A 352 -13.12 -17.32 2.24
CA GLY A 352 -11.72 -17.22 1.84
C GLY A 352 -10.95 -18.54 2.01
N GLN A 353 -11.24 -19.30 3.06
CA GLN A 353 -10.69 -20.65 3.25
C GLN A 353 -11.19 -21.63 2.17
N ASN A 354 -12.48 -21.57 1.85
CA ASN A 354 -13.09 -22.39 0.81
C ASN A 354 -12.48 -22.08 -0.56
N TYR A 355 -12.26 -20.80 -0.88
CA TYR A 355 -11.58 -20.36 -2.08
C TYR A 355 -10.16 -20.94 -2.21
N LEU A 356 -9.33 -20.79 -1.18
CA LEU A 356 -7.96 -21.35 -1.18
C LEU A 356 -7.95 -22.88 -1.30
N SER A 357 -8.92 -23.55 -0.68
CA SER A 357 -9.05 -25.00 -0.73
C SER A 357 -9.47 -25.49 -2.12
N ALA A 358 -10.42 -24.79 -2.75
CA ALA A 358 -10.91 -25.09 -4.09
C ALA A 358 -9.84 -24.89 -5.16
N ARG A 359 -9.06 -23.79 -5.08
CA ARG A 359 -8.00 -23.45 -6.05
C ARG A 359 -6.61 -23.97 -5.70
N LYS A 360 -6.51 -24.87 -4.71
CA LYS A 360 -5.21 -25.35 -4.21
C LYS A 360 -4.30 -25.98 -5.26
N LYS A 361 -4.87 -26.58 -6.30
CA LYS A 361 -4.11 -27.18 -7.41
C LYS A 361 -3.66 -26.17 -8.47
N ASP A 362 -4.33 -25.02 -8.53
CA ASP A 362 -4.08 -23.98 -9.54
C ASP A 362 -3.11 -22.91 -8.99
N ILE A 363 -3.10 -22.70 -7.67
CA ILE A 363 -2.18 -21.81 -6.99
C ILE A 363 -0.81 -22.49 -6.85
N ASN A 364 0.13 -22.10 -7.70
CA ASN A 364 1.50 -22.64 -7.76
C ASN A 364 2.50 -21.96 -6.81
N VAL A 365 2.02 -21.14 -5.87
CA VAL A 365 2.84 -20.43 -4.88
C VAL A 365 2.45 -20.89 -3.48
N GLU A 366 3.44 -21.07 -2.59
CA GLU A 366 3.16 -21.39 -1.20
C GLU A 366 2.47 -20.20 -0.49
N TRP A 367 1.31 -20.45 0.12
CA TRP A 367 0.70 -19.51 1.05
C TRP A 367 0.90 -19.94 2.51
N TYR A 368 1.20 -18.97 3.37
CA TYR A 368 1.60 -19.18 4.75
C TYR A 368 0.46 -18.81 5.70
N THR A 369 0.06 -19.79 6.53
CA THR A 369 -1.01 -19.65 7.54
C THR A 369 -0.59 -20.07 8.96
N SER A 370 0.63 -20.54 9.23
CA SER A 370 1.17 -20.69 10.61
C SER A 370 2.57 -21.30 10.70
N SER A 371 3.25 -20.87 11.78
CA SER A 371 4.46 -21.28 12.52
C SER A 371 5.34 -22.52 12.21
N LYS A 372 4.95 -23.48 11.35
CA LYS A 372 5.74 -24.72 11.19
C LYS A 372 6.91 -24.60 10.22
N LYS A 373 6.85 -23.69 9.27
CA LYS A 373 7.98 -23.27 8.42
C LYS A 373 8.09 -21.75 8.49
N PRO A 374 9.29 -21.20 8.69
CA PRO A 374 9.45 -19.75 8.68
C PRO A 374 9.06 -19.22 7.30
N TYR A 375 8.27 -18.15 7.29
CA TYR A 375 8.03 -17.38 6.07
C TYR A 375 9.39 -17.02 5.43
N PRO A 376 9.59 -17.15 4.10
CA PRO A 376 10.90 -16.94 3.49
C PRO A 376 11.50 -15.56 3.78
N TYR A 377 10.65 -14.55 3.97
CA TYR A 377 11.07 -13.19 4.30
C TYR A 377 10.92 -12.85 5.79
N GLN A 378 10.79 -13.84 6.68
CA GLN A 378 10.51 -13.60 8.12
C GLN A 378 11.55 -12.69 8.77
N ALA A 379 12.85 -12.94 8.55
CA ALA A 379 13.91 -12.12 9.14
C ALA A 379 13.85 -10.66 8.64
N PHE A 380 13.50 -10.46 7.36
CA PHE A 380 13.33 -9.13 6.79
C PHE A 380 12.10 -8.44 7.40
N GLU A 381 10.95 -9.11 7.44
CA GLU A 381 9.71 -8.61 8.03
C GLU A 381 9.81 -8.33 9.53
N ASP A 382 10.53 -9.17 10.30
CA ASP A 382 10.76 -8.94 11.72
C ASP A 382 11.48 -7.61 11.95
N ARG A 383 12.47 -7.27 11.12
CA ARG A 383 13.15 -5.97 11.20
C ARG A 383 12.18 -4.81 10.94
N ILE A 384 11.25 -4.97 9.99
CA ILE A 384 10.21 -3.97 9.71
C ILE A 384 9.25 -3.84 10.89
N ASP A 385 8.79 -4.95 11.45
CA ASP A 385 7.86 -4.99 12.58
C ASP A 385 8.50 -4.38 13.84
N HIS A 386 9.78 -4.68 14.13
CA HIS A 386 10.51 -4.06 15.25
C HIS A 386 10.63 -2.55 15.07
N ALA A 387 10.96 -2.08 13.86
CA ALA A 387 11.03 -0.66 13.54
C ALA A 387 9.68 0.03 13.68
N TYR A 388 8.58 -0.63 13.32
CA TYR A 388 7.24 -0.09 13.47
C TYR A 388 6.79 -0.02 14.93
N TYR A 389 6.99 -1.08 15.73
CA TYR A 389 6.55 -1.11 17.13
C TYR A 389 7.47 -0.34 18.09
N SER A 390 8.63 0.17 17.64
CA SER A 390 9.65 0.78 18.51
C SER A 390 9.17 2.02 19.29
N VAL A 391 8.07 2.64 18.88
CA VAL A 391 7.46 3.80 19.55
C VAL A 391 6.47 3.43 20.65
N LEU A 392 6.13 2.15 20.78
CA LEU A 392 5.19 1.63 21.77
C LEU A 392 5.91 1.20 23.06
N PRO A 393 5.19 1.03 24.19
CA PRO A 393 5.75 0.42 25.40
C PRO A 393 6.36 -0.96 25.15
N LEU A 394 7.42 -1.32 25.88
CA LEU A 394 8.13 -2.60 25.69
C LEU A 394 7.23 -3.83 25.87
N SER A 395 6.21 -3.75 26.71
CA SER A 395 5.19 -4.81 26.86
C SER A 395 4.40 -5.00 25.56
N SER A 396 3.91 -3.90 24.96
CA SER A 396 3.22 -3.89 23.67
C SER A 396 4.12 -4.41 22.55
N GLN A 397 5.38 -3.98 22.50
CA GLN A 397 6.35 -4.48 21.51
C GLN A 397 6.49 -6.01 21.58
N LYS A 398 6.70 -6.58 22.77
CA LYS A 398 6.82 -8.02 22.98
C LYS A 398 5.54 -8.79 22.66
N TYR A 399 4.38 -8.16 22.86
CA TYR A 399 3.09 -8.78 22.57
C TYR A 399 2.81 -8.78 21.06
N LEU A 400 2.90 -7.64 20.41
CA LEU A 400 2.52 -7.46 19.00
C LEU A 400 3.48 -8.15 18.03
N THR A 401 4.79 -8.19 18.34
CA THR A 401 5.77 -8.94 17.51
C THR A 401 5.48 -10.43 17.45
N LYS A 402 4.91 -11.02 18.51
CA LYS A 402 4.52 -12.43 18.51
C LYS A 402 3.37 -12.73 17.55
N GLN A 403 2.54 -11.73 17.21
CA GLN A 403 1.44 -11.92 16.27
C GLN A 403 1.94 -12.40 14.90
N SER A 404 3.16 -12.00 14.51
CA SER A 404 3.78 -12.43 13.26
C SER A 404 4.01 -13.94 13.14
N TYR A 405 4.02 -14.65 14.27
CA TYR A 405 4.25 -16.09 14.37
C TYR A 405 2.95 -16.89 14.62
N GLN A 406 1.81 -16.21 14.71
CA GLN A 406 0.52 -16.85 14.94
C GLN A 406 -0.17 -17.26 13.63
N LYS A 407 -1.28 -17.98 13.76
CA LYS A 407 -2.19 -18.21 12.63
C LYS A 407 -2.81 -16.88 12.17
N PRO A 408 -3.28 -16.80 10.91
CA PRO A 408 -4.10 -15.71 10.44
C PRO A 408 -5.29 -15.48 11.34
N ILE A 409 -5.78 -14.26 11.34
CA ILE A 409 -7.01 -13.90 12.01
C ILE A 409 -8.18 -14.51 11.25
N PHE A 410 -8.92 -15.39 11.91
CA PHE A 410 -10.16 -15.93 11.35
C PHE A 410 -11.31 -14.99 11.69
N LYS A 411 -12.16 -14.69 10.70
CA LYS A 411 -13.40 -13.94 10.94
C LYS A 411 -14.24 -14.70 11.97
N THR A 412 -14.55 -14.06 13.10
CA THR A 412 -15.49 -14.59 14.08
C THR A 412 -16.92 -14.38 13.59
N PRO A 413 -17.86 -15.30 13.90
CA PRO A 413 -19.28 -15.17 13.56
C PRO A 413 -19.90 -13.84 14.02
#